data_AF-A0A849E7I8-F1
#
_entry.id   AF-A0A849E7I8-F1
#
_cell.length_a   1.000
_cell.length_b   1.000
_cell.length_c   1.000
_cell.angle_alpha   90.00
_cell.angle_beta   90.00
_cell.angle_gamma   90.00
#
_symmetry.space_group_name_H-M   'P 1'
#
loop_
_entity.id
_entity.type
_entity.pdbx_description
1 polymer ?
#
loop_
_entity_poly.entity_id
_entity_poly.type
_entity_poly.pdbx_seq_one_letter_code
_entity_poly.pdbx_strand_id
1 'polypeptide(L)' 'EQVDKNKISRALRFAYLAPDITQAILEGHQPIEMTADRMRRLPDLPMGWREQKDLLGFA' A
#
# COMPACT_ATOMS: atom_id res chain seq x y z
N GLU A 1 -22.90 13.78 -1.19
CA GLU A 1 -22.19 12.48 -1.08
C GLU A 1 -21.47 12.44 0.26
N GLN A 2 -21.76 11.46 1.14
CA GLN A 2 -20.99 11.27 2.36
C GLN A 2 -19.73 10.47 2.00
N VAL A 3 -18.59 11.15 1.91
CA VAL A 3 -17.32 10.45 1.70
C VAL A 3 -16.99 9.71 2.98
N ASP A 4 -17.05 8.38 2.94
CA ASP A 4 -16.59 7.53 4.04
C ASP A 4 -15.16 7.93 4.42
N LYS A 5 -14.95 8.42 5.65
CA LYS A 5 -13.60 8.78 6.15
C LYS A 5 -12.60 7.64 5.94
N ASN A 6 -13.07 6.40 6.02
CA ASN A 6 -12.27 5.20 5.78
C ASN A 6 -11.80 5.06 4.32
N LYS A 7 -12.58 5.53 3.33
CA LYS A 7 -12.14 5.57 1.92
C LYS A 7 -11.02 6.60 1.72
N ILE A 8 -11.14 7.79 2.33
CA ILE A 8 -10.11 8.83 2.24
C ILE A 8 -8.81 8.35 2.88
N SER A 9 -8.87 7.81 4.10
CA SER A 9 -7.68 7.30 4.79
C SER A 9 -6.99 6.18 4.00
N ARG A 10 -7.75 5.31 3.32
CA ARG A 10 -7.18 4.28 2.44
C ARG A 10 -6.51 4.90 1.22
N ALA A 11 -7.16 5.83 0.53
CA ALA A 11 -6.61 6.50 -0.64
C ALA A 11 -5.32 7.28 -0.29
N LEU A 12 -5.31 7.94 0.85
CA LEU A 12 -4.16 8.69 1.33
C LEU A 12 -2.95 7.78 1.61
N ARG A 13 -3.15 6.58 2.16
CA ARG A 13 -2.06 5.60 2.35
C ARG A 13 -1.45 5.15 1.02
N PHE A 14 -2.25 4.96 -0.02
CA PHE A 14 -1.74 4.62 -1.35
C PHE A 14 -0.95 5.78 -1.98
N ALA A 15 -1.30 7.03 -1.68
CA ALA A 15 -0.57 8.19 -2.17
C ALA A 15 0.87 8.30 -1.62
N TYR A 16 1.17 7.60 -0.52
CA TYR A 16 2.50 7.57 0.09
C TYR A 16 3.33 6.34 -0.29
N LEU A 17 2.83 5.46 -1.15
CA LEU A 17 3.61 4.32 -1.62
C LEU A 17 4.79 4.76 -2.48
N ALA A 18 5.87 3.99 -2.38
CA ALA A 18 6.99 4.11 -3.28
C ALA A 18 6.53 3.96 -4.75
N PRO A 19 7.08 4.75 -5.69
CA PRO A 19 6.65 4.72 -7.08
C PRO A 19 6.81 3.34 -7.74
N ASP A 20 7.87 2.61 -7.41
CA ASP A 20 8.15 1.25 -7.90
C ASP A 20 7.08 0.24 -7.43
N ILE A 21 6.64 0.34 -6.18
CA ILE A 21 5.54 -0.48 -5.64
C ILE A 21 4.22 -0.15 -6.35
N THR A 22 3.93 1.14 -6.55
CA THR A 22 2.71 1.58 -7.25
C THR A 22 2.69 1.07 -8.69
N GLN A 23 3.82 1.15 -9.38
CA GLN A 23 3.97 0.61 -10.73
C GLN A 23 3.78 -0.91 -10.74
N ALA A 24 4.41 -1.65 -9.83
CA ALA A 24 4.25 -3.09 -9.75
C ALA A 24 2.80 -3.51 -9.49
N ILE A 25 2.04 -2.75 -8.68
CA ILE A 25 0.61 -2.98 -8.48
C ILE A 25 -0.18 -2.79 -9.79
N LEU A 26 0.10 -1.70 -10.52
CA LEU A 26 -0.58 -1.40 -11.78
C LEU A 26 -0.24 -2.42 -12.88
N GLU A 27 0.97 -2.97 -12.86
CA GLU A 27 1.44 -4.01 -13.79
C GLU A 27 0.98 -5.42 -13.39
N GLY A 28 0.44 -5.61 -12.19
CA GLY A 28 0.07 -6.94 -11.67
C GLY A 28 1.25 -7.76 -11.14
N HIS A 29 2.41 -7.12 -10.93
CA HIS A 29 3.64 -7.69 -10.38
C HIS A 29 3.74 -7.56 -8.85
N GLN A 30 2.66 -7.21 -8.16
CA GLN A 30 2.68 -7.21 -6.70
C GLN A 30 2.91 -8.62 -6.12
N PRO A 31 3.57 -8.74 -4.95
CA PRO A 31 3.73 -10.01 -4.24
C PRO A 31 2.36 -10.67 -3.97
N ILE A 32 2.29 -12.00 -4.11
CA ILE A 32 1.06 -12.78 -3.85
C ILE A 32 0.58 -12.64 -2.39
N GLU A 33 1.52 -12.39 -1.49
CA GLU A 33 1.31 -12.09 -0.08
C GLU A 33 0.49 -10.80 0.12
N MET A 34 0.52 -9.87 -0.84
CA MET A 34 -0.07 -8.53 -0.77
C MET A 34 -1.57 -8.53 -1.12
N THR A 35 -2.34 -9.15 -0.25
CA THR A 35 -3.81 -9.19 -0.36
C THR A 35 -4.46 -7.93 0.22
N ALA A 36 -5.69 -7.62 -0.21
CA ALA A 36 -6.48 -6.51 0.33
C ALA A 36 -6.71 -6.63 1.85
N ASP A 37 -6.80 -7.86 2.35
CA ASP A 37 -6.94 -8.14 3.78
C ASP A 37 -5.64 -7.85 4.54
N ARG A 38 -4.48 -8.29 4.01
CA ARG A 38 -3.17 -7.93 4.58
C ARG A 38 -3.02 -6.41 4.62
N MET A 39 -3.33 -5.70 3.53
CA MET A 39 -3.29 -4.24 3.47
C MET A 39 -4.18 -3.55 4.50
N ARG A 40 -5.30 -4.17 4.89
CA ARG A 40 -6.21 -3.64 5.91
C ARG A 40 -5.64 -3.80 7.33
N ARG A 41 -4.85 -4.86 7.56
CA ARG A 41 -4.23 -5.18 8.86
C ARG A 41 -2.84 -4.59 9.03
N LEU A 42 -2.24 -4.03 7.98
CA LEU A 42 -0.93 -3.39 8.09
C LEU A 42 -0.95 -2.27 9.13
N PRO A 43 0.13 -2.12 9.91
CA PRO A 43 0.35 -0.93 10.71
C PRO A 43 0.51 0.30 9.79
N ASP A 44 0.68 1.48 10.38
CA ASP A 44 0.93 2.69 9.59
C ASP A 44 2.11 2.48 8.62
N LEU A 45 1.88 2.92 7.39
CA LEU A 45 2.77 2.73 6.24
C LEU A 45 4.02 3.58 6.50
N PRO A 46 5.24 2.99 6.65
CA PRO A 46 6.43 3.76 6.93
C PRO A 46 6.69 4.79 5.83
N MET A 47 7.20 5.97 6.18
CA MET A 47 7.52 7.01 5.19
C MET A 47 8.74 6.65 4.33
N GLY A 48 9.64 5.80 4.84
CA GLY A 48 10.82 5.34 4.12
C GLY A 48 10.47 4.24 3.11
N TRP A 49 10.83 4.44 1.84
CA TRP A 49 10.49 3.50 0.77
C TRP A 49 11.15 2.12 0.90
N ARG A 50 12.32 2.04 1.54
CA ARG A 50 12.99 0.75 1.76
C ARG A 50 12.20 -0.09 2.75
N GLU A 51 11.78 0.54 3.84
CA GLU A 51 10.95 -0.04 4.88
C GLU A 51 9.56 -0.42 4.34
N GLN A 52 9.02 0.37 3.40
CA GLN A 52 7.79 -0.02 2.70
C GLN A 52 7.97 -1.31 1.90
N LYS A 53 9.08 -1.44 1.17
CA LYS A 53 9.37 -2.65 0.39
C LYS A 53 9.53 -3.88 1.27
N ASP A 54 10.28 -3.77 2.36
CA ASP A 54 10.44 -4.86 3.32
C ASP A 54 9.09 -5.26 3.94
N LEU A 55 8.28 -4.27 4.35
CA LEU A 55 6.95 -4.50 4.92
C LEU A 55 5.99 -5.16 3.92
N LEU A 56 6.02 -4.72 2.66
CA LEU A 56 5.09 -5.15 1.62
C LEU A 56 5.55 -6.43 0.89
N GLY A 57 6.80 -6.88 1.11
CA GLY A 57 7.36 -8.10 0.52
C GLY A 57 7.95 -7.90 -0.87
N PHE A 58 8.44 -6.69 -1.17
CA PHE A 58 9.15 -6.33 -2.40
C PHE A 58 10.68 -6.44 -2.27
N ALA A 59 11.17 -7.01 -1.16
CA ALA A 59 12.59 -7.24 -0.89
C ALA A 59 13.08 -8.55 -1.51
#